data_AF-A0A317JK11-F1
#
_entry.id   AF-A0A317JK11-F1
#
_cell.length_a   1.000
_cell.length_b   1.000
_cell.length_c   1.000
_cell.angle_alpha   90.00
_cell.angle_beta   90.00
_cell.angle_gamma   90.00
#
_symmetry.space_group_name_H-M   'P 1'
#
loop_
_entity.id
_entity.type
_entity.pdbx_description
1 polymer ?
#
loop_
_entity_poly.entity_id
_entity_poly.type
_entity_poly.pdbx_seq_one_letter_code
_entity_poly.pdbx_strand_id
1 'polypeptide(L)'
;MENLSFTKARQPQKKFEACLASSPGSQGSAGSAGSTGSPVAGVSSTSKGGAKNTRGSAKVPKATTWPSAAHAEVKSSGRTYLAPLFVRTSCPSCRKRYSIDTRDIHSSEPQFECLACLTTFSFVFPTDTPMNAKSQIVRLGRQPLEGRIDPKVTDVKTCPKCSAMNARGSAECRRCGVIFSRLEGLPLDASLGALPSLVKAWHDLMDDYENLTKHLAFVSRCEDLQAIPFALKKYQDLKRAQPHDGLAQEMFHRVLARRFIEQAQNVTKHPFCQRIIHEPNWPRIRKVAPWSVAIVLILLGLTSHTLKNLAGLGVAALFITVGLLLFFRGRIRFSDFW
;
A
#
# COMPACT_ATOMS: atom_id res chain seq x y z
N MET A 1 44.43 -35.76 31.22
CA MET A 1 43.34 -36.00 32.16
C MET A 1 43.13 -34.72 32.95
N GLU A 2 42.27 -33.83 32.49
CA GLU A 2 41.77 -32.67 33.26
C GLU A 2 40.34 -32.44 32.82
N ASN A 3 39.42 -32.61 33.77
CA ASN A 3 37.97 -32.56 33.60
C ASN A 3 37.49 -31.11 33.71
N LEU A 4 36.86 -30.58 32.66
CA LEU A 4 36.08 -29.34 32.73
C LEU A 4 34.60 -29.69 32.88
N SER A 5 34.15 -29.65 34.13
CA SER A 5 32.74 -29.75 34.54
C SER A 5 32.05 -28.40 34.38
N PHE A 6 31.06 -28.35 33.47
CA PHE A 6 30.22 -27.18 33.24
C PHE A 6 29.00 -27.23 34.19
N THR A 7 29.04 -26.48 35.29
CA THR A 7 27.93 -26.32 36.23
C THR A 7 26.97 -25.25 35.71
N LYS A 8 25.73 -25.67 35.44
CA LYS A 8 24.58 -24.82 35.06
C LYS A 8 23.57 -24.82 36.22
N ALA A 9 23.36 -23.68 36.87
CA ALA A 9 22.21 -23.50 37.76
C ALA A 9 21.81 -22.01 37.87
N ARG A 10 20.67 -21.67 37.27
CA ARG A 10 19.44 -21.14 37.90
C ARG A 10 19.48 -19.68 38.36
N GLN A 11 18.86 -18.82 37.55
CA GLN A 11 18.30 -17.54 37.99
C GLN A 11 16.83 -17.73 38.40
N PRO A 12 16.33 -17.02 39.43
CA PRO A 12 14.99 -17.22 39.97
C PRO A 12 13.91 -16.46 39.18
N GLN A 13 12.74 -17.10 39.07
CA GLN A 13 11.50 -16.50 38.57
C GLN A 13 11.08 -15.34 39.48
N LYS A 14 10.92 -14.14 38.91
CA LYS A 14 10.17 -13.05 39.54
C LYS A 14 8.70 -13.13 39.12
N LYS A 15 7.88 -13.29 40.14
CA LYS A 15 6.43 -13.28 40.23
C LYS A 15 5.89 -11.92 39.75
N PHE A 16 5.06 -11.88 38.72
CA PHE A 16 4.28 -10.70 38.34
C PHE A 16 2.95 -10.75 39.11
N GLU A 17 2.86 -9.99 40.19
CA GLU A 17 1.59 -9.68 40.85
C GLU A 17 0.87 -8.58 40.07
N ALA A 18 -0.40 -8.84 39.77
CA ALA A 18 -1.33 -7.88 39.22
C ALA A 18 -1.73 -6.87 40.30
N CYS A 19 -1.66 -5.58 39.98
CA CYS A 19 -2.34 -4.53 40.73
C CYS A 19 -3.32 -3.81 39.81
N LEU A 20 -4.59 -4.14 39.97
CA LEU A 20 -5.73 -3.35 39.54
C LEU A 20 -6.08 -2.36 40.66
N ALA A 21 -6.40 -1.13 40.22
CA ALA A 21 -7.27 -0.13 40.83
C ALA A 21 -6.92 0.43 42.23
N SER A 22 -6.76 1.76 42.30
CA SER A 22 -7.48 2.68 43.20
C SER A 22 -6.90 4.09 43.08
N SER A 23 -7.67 5.05 42.57
CA SER A 23 -7.40 6.49 42.76
C SER A 23 -8.47 7.07 43.67
N PRO A 24 -8.08 7.82 44.72
CA PRO A 24 -8.91 8.90 45.24
C PRO A 24 -8.14 10.22 45.44
N GLY A 25 -8.86 11.33 45.30
CA GLY A 25 -8.61 12.65 45.92
C GLY A 25 -7.41 13.44 45.38
N SER A 26 -7.55 14.61 44.74
CA SER A 26 -8.10 15.90 45.21
C SER A 26 -7.27 16.60 46.30
N GLN A 27 -7.18 17.93 46.18
CA GLN A 27 -6.42 18.95 46.94
C GLN A 27 -5.00 19.19 46.38
N GLY A 28 -4.55 20.40 46.01
CA GLY A 28 -5.04 21.77 46.24
C GLY A 28 -3.89 22.61 46.81
N SER A 29 -3.39 23.60 46.06
CA SER A 29 -2.65 24.82 46.49
C SER A 29 -1.88 25.38 45.27
N ALA A 30 -2.20 26.57 44.73
CA ALA A 30 -2.03 27.94 45.23
C ALA A 30 -0.57 28.45 45.15
N GLY A 31 -0.36 29.55 44.41
CA GLY A 31 0.87 30.34 44.37
C GLY A 31 1.18 30.92 42.98
N SER A 32 0.56 32.07 42.63
CA SER A 32 1.19 33.41 42.47
C SER A 32 2.23 33.52 41.34
N ALA A 33 1.91 34.20 40.24
CA ALA A 33 1.96 35.67 40.03
C ALA A 33 3.34 36.15 39.56
N GLY A 34 3.38 36.74 38.37
CA GLY A 34 4.59 37.27 37.75
C GLY A 34 4.30 37.89 36.39
N SER A 35 3.61 39.04 36.41
CA SER A 35 3.33 39.92 35.28
C SER A 35 4.49 40.85 34.96
N THR A 36 4.81 41.01 33.67
CA THR A 36 5.29 42.24 32.99
C THR A 36 5.45 41.83 31.52
N GLY A 37 4.80 42.38 30.50
CA GLY A 37 4.43 43.77 30.27
C GLY A 37 5.42 44.38 29.28
N SER A 38 5.10 44.40 27.98
CA SER A 38 5.26 45.58 27.11
C SER A 38 4.85 45.34 25.63
N PRO A 39 4.44 46.40 24.90
CA PRO A 39 3.70 46.34 23.64
C PRO A 39 4.48 46.98 22.46
N VAL A 40 3.75 47.34 21.37
CA VAL A 40 4.15 48.17 20.19
C VAL A 40 4.75 47.35 19.04
N ALA A 41 4.39 47.42 17.75
CA ALA A 41 3.51 48.19 16.86
C ALA A 41 3.14 47.20 15.70
N GLY A 42 2.02 47.26 14.98
CA GLY A 42 1.47 48.42 14.28
C GLY A 42 2.10 48.58 12.90
N VAL A 43 1.70 47.79 11.88
CA VAL A 43 1.78 48.21 10.46
C VAL A 43 0.58 47.66 9.69
N SER A 44 -0.28 48.59 9.29
CA SER A 44 -1.32 48.45 8.28
C SER A 44 -0.69 48.62 6.90
N SER A 45 -1.10 47.82 5.92
CA SER A 45 -0.97 48.22 4.51
C SER A 45 -2.09 47.60 3.69
N THR A 46 -3.07 48.44 3.43
CA THR A 46 -3.98 48.42 2.29
C THR A 46 -3.25 48.32 0.96
N SER A 47 -3.74 47.50 0.03
CA SER A 47 -3.71 47.84 -1.39
C SER A 47 -4.94 47.31 -2.12
N LYS A 48 -5.83 48.27 -2.39
CA LYS A 48 -6.78 48.33 -3.51
C LYS A 48 -6.04 48.07 -4.83
N GLY A 49 -6.64 47.28 -5.71
CA GLY A 49 -6.18 47.10 -7.07
C GLY A 49 -7.25 46.46 -7.96
N GLY A 50 -8.27 47.26 -8.29
CA GLY A 50 -9.24 46.89 -9.31
C GLY A 50 -8.65 47.04 -10.71
N ALA A 51 -8.88 46.05 -11.57
CA ALA A 51 -8.71 46.18 -13.01
C ALA A 51 -9.96 45.61 -13.69
N LYS A 52 -10.85 46.53 -14.09
CA LYS A 52 -11.82 46.31 -15.15
C LYS A 52 -11.02 46.00 -16.42
N ASN A 53 -11.28 44.86 -17.07
CA ASN A 53 -10.88 44.70 -18.46
C ASN A 53 -12.11 44.48 -19.33
N THR A 54 -12.14 45.29 -20.38
CA THR A 54 -13.23 45.60 -21.29
C THR A 54 -13.29 44.61 -22.44
N ARG A 55 -14.53 44.34 -22.87
CA ARG A 55 -14.99 43.99 -24.23
C ARG A 55 -13.91 43.65 -25.28
N GLY A 56 -14.00 42.41 -25.76
CA GLY A 56 -13.60 42.02 -27.11
C GLY A 56 -14.63 41.07 -27.69
N SER A 57 -15.69 41.62 -28.29
CA SER A 57 -16.66 40.84 -29.09
C SER A 57 -15.97 40.32 -30.35
N ALA A 58 -15.56 39.05 -30.34
CA ALA A 58 -15.18 38.33 -31.55
C ALA A 58 -16.43 37.69 -32.16
N LYS A 59 -16.73 38.06 -33.41
CA LYS A 59 -17.75 37.45 -34.26
C LYS A 59 -17.55 35.93 -34.33
N VAL A 60 -18.53 35.18 -33.84
CA VAL A 60 -18.67 33.75 -34.09
C VAL A 60 -19.04 33.56 -35.58
N PRO A 61 -18.27 32.78 -36.36
CA PRO A 61 -18.69 32.41 -37.71
C PRO A 61 -19.92 31.50 -37.66
N LYS A 62 -20.86 31.78 -38.56
CA LYS A 62 -22.11 31.03 -38.80
C LYS A 62 -21.86 29.53 -38.77
N ALA A 63 -22.63 28.83 -37.94
CA ALA A 63 -22.74 27.39 -37.91
C ALA A 63 -23.18 26.90 -39.31
N THR A 64 -22.29 26.15 -39.96
CA THR A 64 -22.61 25.34 -41.12
C THR A 64 -23.49 24.19 -40.63
N THR A 65 -24.77 24.24 -40.98
CA THR A 65 -25.74 23.15 -40.80
C THR A 65 -25.23 21.90 -41.51
N TRP A 66 -24.87 20.89 -40.71
CA TRP A 66 -24.61 19.54 -41.20
C TRP A 66 -25.94 18.87 -41.57
N PRO A 67 -26.02 18.14 -42.70
CA PRO A 67 -27.21 17.37 -43.03
C PRO A 67 -27.41 16.29 -41.98
N SER A 68 -28.59 16.33 -41.36
CA SER A 68 -29.09 15.33 -40.42
C SER A 68 -28.97 13.94 -41.05
N ALA A 69 -28.07 13.12 -40.50
CA ALA A 69 -27.92 11.73 -40.90
C ALA A 69 -29.28 11.04 -40.71
N ALA A 70 -29.83 10.55 -41.82
CA ALA A 70 -31.01 9.72 -41.83
C ALA A 70 -30.76 8.51 -40.93
N HIS A 71 -31.52 8.42 -39.84
CA HIS A 71 -31.57 7.24 -38.99
C HIS A 71 -32.14 6.09 -39.81
N ALA A 72 -31.26 5.19 -40.29
CA ALA A 72 -31.65 3.90 -40.81
C ALA A 72 -32.20 3.07 -39.64
N GLU A 73 -33.52 3.02 -39.55
CA GLU A 73 -34.26 2.29 -38.52
C GLU A 73 -34.15 0.78 -38.77
N VAL A 74 -33.07 0.18 -38.29
CA VAL A 74 -32.91 -1.28 -38.28
C VAL A 74 -33.82 -1.83 -37.18
N LYS A 75 -34.99 -2.35 -37.57
CA LYS A 75 -35.91 -3.11 -36.71
C LYS A 75 -35.26 -4.43 -36.28
N SER A 76 -34.36 -4.38 -35.29
CA SER A 76 -33.90 -5.58 -34.58
C SER A 76 -34.67 -5.74 -33.27
N SER A 77 -35.37 -6.86 -33.14
CA SER A 77 -36.16 -7.26 -32.00
C SER A 77 -35.36 -7.36 -30.70
N GLY A 78 -35.54 -6.35 -29.83
CA GLY A 78 -35.95 -6.61 -28.45
C GLY A 78 -34.93 -7.19 -27.47
N ARG A 79 -33.69 -6.67 -27.43
CA ARG A 79 -32.93 -6.51 -26.18
C ARG A 79 -32.10 -5.24 -26.29
N THR A 80 -32.49 -4.20 -25.56
CA THR A 80 -31.75 -2.94 -25.43
C THR A 80 -30.51 -3.18 -24.58
N TYR A 81 -29.47 -3.80 -25.18
CA TYR A 81 -28.17 -3.85 -24.55
C TYR A 81 -27.64 -2.42 -24.52
N LEU A 82 -27.48 -1.86 -23.31
CA LEU A 82 -26.76 -0.61 -23.11
C LEU A 82 -25.42 -0.75 -23.83
N ALA A 83 -25.19 0.10 -24.83
CA ALA A 83 -23.96 0.08 -25.59
C ALA A 83 -22.77 0.15 -24.61
N PRO A 84 -21.78 -0.75 -24.75
CA PRO A 84 -20.65 -0.75 -23.83
C PRO A 84 -19.95 0.61 -23.86
N LEU A 85 -19.73 1.19 -22.68
CA LEU A 85 -19.10 2.51 -22.51
C LEU A 85 -17.64 2.54 -22.97
N PHE A 86 -17.00 1.37 -23.15
CA PHE A 86 -15.60 1.27 -23.52
C PHE A 86 -15.37 0.22 -24.61
N VAL A 87 -14.52 0.56 -25.58
CA VAL A 87 -13.96 -0.36 -26.57
C VAL A 87 -12.53 -0.71 -26.15
N ARG A 88 -12.23 -2.00 -26.12
CA ARG A 88 -10.88 -2.52 -25.86
C ARG A 88 -10.23 -2.94 -27.16
N THR A 89 -9.02 -2.44 -27.40
CA THR A 89 -8.20 -2.79 -28.56
C THR A 89 -6.75 -2.96 -28.14
N SER A 90 -5.94 -3.61 -28.97
CA SER A 90 -4.52 -3.83 -28.71
C SER A 90 -3.71 -3.30 -29.88
N CYS A 91 -2.62 -2.59 -29.62
CA CYS A 91 -1.74 -2.12 -30.68
C CYS A 91 -1.23 -3.31 -31.52
N PRO A 92 -1.37 -3.30 -32.85
CA PRO A 92 -1.00 -4.43 -33.70
C PRO A 92 0.51 -4.67 -33.75
N SER A 93 1.32 -3.64 -33.49
CA SER A 93 2.79 -3.75 -33.43
C SER A 93 3.31 -4.34 -32.11
N CYS A 94 3.04 -3.72 -30.94
CA CYS A 94 3.61 -4.13 -29.65
C CYS A 94 2.64 -4.86 -28.69
N ARG A 95 1.38 -5.09 -29.09
CA ARG A 95 0.32 -5.74 -28.29
C ARG A 95 -0.07 -5.02 -26.99
N LYS A 96 0.32 -3.75 -26.80
CA LYS A 96 -0.16 -2.92 -25.68
C LYS A 96 -1.68 -2.72 -25.76
N ARG A 97 -2.40 -2.98 -24.67
CA ARG A 97 -3.86 -2.88 -24.57
C ARG A 97 -4.30 -1.44 -24.25
N TYR A 98 -5.37 -1.01 -24.90
CA TYR A 98 -6.02 0.28 -24.71
C TYR A 98 -7.51 0.08 -24.39
N SER A 99 -8.05 0.95 -23.55
CA SER A 99 -9.48 1.04 -23.24
C SER A 99 -9.93 2.45 -23.60
N ILE A 100 -10.76 2.57 -24.63
CA ILE A 100 -11.16 3.83 -25.23
C ILE A 100 -12.64 4.06 -24.91
N ASP A 101 -12.99 5.25 -24.41
CA ASP A 101 -14.38 5.62 -24.15
C ASP A 101 -15.11 5.81 -25.49
N THR A 102 -16.29 5.21 -25.65
CA THR A 102 -17.05 5.32 -26.91
C THR A 102 -17.52 6.75 -27.19
N ARG A 103 -17.57 7.61 -26.17
CA ARG A 103 -17.91 9.04 -26.30
C ARG A 103 -16.82 9.87 -26.98
N ASP A 104 -15.57 9.40 -26.95
CA ASP A 104 -14.42 10.08 -27.56
C ASP A 104 -14.25 9.73 -29.06
N ILE A 105 -15.08 8.82 -29.59
CA ILE A 105 -15.00 8.34 -30.98
C ILE A 105 -15.94 9.16 -31.86
N HIS A 106 -15.37 10.03 -32.71
CA HIS A 106 -16.13 10.91 -33.61
C HIS A 106 -16.09 10.49 -35.10
N SER A 107 -15.42 9.38 -35.42
CA SER A 107 -15.27 8.87 -36.79
C SER A 107 -15.55 7.36 -36.82
N SER A 108 -15.94 6.85 -37.99
CA SER A 108 -16.06 5.41 -38.23
C SER A 108 -14.71 4.69 -38.24
N GLU A 109 -13.62 5.44 -38.44
CA GLU A 109 -12.24 4.94 -38.42
C GLU A 109 -11.34 5.84 -37.56
N PRO A 110 -11.50 5.82 -36.23
CA PRO A 110 -10.67 6.63 -35.33
C PRO A 110 -9.21 6.17 -35.38
N GLN A 111 -8.28 7.13 -35.38
CA GLN A 111 -6.83 6.87 -35.40
C GLN A 111 -6.24 7.14 -34.02
N PHE A 112 -5.42 6.21 -33.54
CA PHE A 112 -4.75 6.28 -32.25
C PHE A 112 -3.26 6.06 -32.42
N GLU A 113 -2.45 6.78 -31.64
CA GLU A 113 -1.00 6.59 -31.60
C GLU A 113 -0.59 5.78 -30.37
N CYS A 114 0.14 4.69 -30.59
CA CYS A 114 0.61 3.86 -29.50
C CYS A 114 1.76 4.53 -28.73
N LEU A 115 1.54 4.90 -27.46
CA LEU A 115 2.57 5.52 -26.61
C LEU A 115 3.82 4.68 -26.35
N ALA A 116 3.80 3.38 -26.68
CA ALA A 116 4.95 2.49 -26.49
C ALA A 116 5.83 2.37 -27.73
N CYS A 117 5.24 2.27 -28.92
CA CYS A 117 5.97 2.02 -30.17
C CYS A 117 5.71 3.07 -31.26
N LEU A 118 4.98 4.15 -30.92
CA LEU A 118 4.63 5.27 -31.80
C LEU A 118 3.94 4.88 -33.12
N THR A 119 3.39 3.66 -33.18
CA THR A 119 2.63 3.18 -34.33
C THR A 119 1.23 3.77 -34.29
N THR A 120 0.80 4.39 -35.39
CA THR A 120 -0.58 4.83 -35.56
C THR A 120 -1.44 3.68 -36.07
N PHE A 121 -2.49 3.35 -35.35
CA PHE A 121 -3.43 2.28 -35.70
C PHE A 121 -4.87 2.80 -35.65
N SER A 122 -5.77 2.17 -36.40
CA SER A 122 -7.22 2.44 -36.39
C SER A 122 -8.00 1.13 -36.25
N PHE A 123 -9.29 1.22 -35.97
CA PHE A 123 -10.23 0.09 -36.04
C PHE A 123 -11.59 0.59 -36.54
N VAL A 124 -12.43 -0.31 -37.03
CA VAL A 124 -13.77 0.04 -37.54
C VAL A 124 -14.75 0.22 -36.37
N PHE A 125 -15.48 1.34 -36.38
CA PHE A 125 -16.52 1.68 -35.41
C PHE A 125 -17.86 1.97 -36.11
N PRO A 126 -19.00 1.41 -35.67
CA PRO A 126 -19.17 0.48 -34.55
C PRO A 126 -18.56 -0.91 -34.83
N THR A 127 -18.18 -1.62 -33.77
CA THR A 127 -17.60 -2.97 -33.85
C THR A 127 -18.54 -4.00 -33.22
N ASP A 128 -18.64 -5.19 -33.83
CA ASP A 128 -19.43 -6.30 -33.29
C ASP A 128 -18.84 -6.85 -31.98
N THR A 129 -17.54 -6.65 -31.74
CA THR A 129 -16.80 -7.21 -30.61
C THR A 129 -16.08 -6.13 -29.80
N PRO A 130 -16.80 -5.33 -28.98
CA PRO A 130 -16.24 -4.17 -28.26
C PRO A 130 -15.15 -4.54 -27.25
N MET A 131 -15.08 -5.80 -26.81
CA MET A 131 -14.03 -6.27 -25.90
C MET A 131 -12.70 -6.60 -26.58
N ASN A 132 -12.69 -6.77 -27.92
CA ASN A 132 -11.52 -7.16 -28.70
C ASN A 132 -11.57 -6.57 -30.13
N ALA A 133 -11.70 -5.26 -30.23
CA ALA A 133 -11.74 -4.59 -31.54
C ALA A 133 -10.41 -4.81 -32.30
N LYS A 134 -10.51 -5.39 -33.49
CA LYS A 134 -9.37 -5.64 -34.38
C LYS A 134 -8.83 -4.32 -34.92
N SER A 135 -7.59 -4.00 -34.58
CA SER A 135 -6.90 -2.81 -35.06
C SER A 135 -6.04 -3.09 -36.30
N GLN A 136 -5.98 -2.15 -37.22
CA GLN A 136 -5.11 -2.13 -38.39
C GLN A 136 -4.06 -1.01 -38.29
N ILE A 137 -2.87 -1.24 -38.83
CA ILE A 137 -1.80 -0.22 -38.85
C ILE A 137 -2.13 0.78 -39.96
N VAL A 138 -2.22 2.07 -39.59
CA VAL A 138 -2.40 3.18 -40.56
C VAL A 138 -1.05 3.77 -40.94
N ARG A 139 -0.18 3.99 -39.94
CA ARG A 139 1.20 4.43 -40.15
C ARG A 139 2.12 3.65 -39.22
N LEU A 140 3.12 3.01 -39.80
CA LEU A 140 4.27 2.53 -39.04
C LEU A 140 4.90 3.74 -38.38
N GLY A 141 5.04 3.67 -37.05
CA GLY A 141 5.81 4.65 -36.32
C GLY A 141 7.19 4.68 -36.95
N ARG A 142 7.69 5.88 -37.29
CA ARG A 142 9.10 5.99 -37.65
C ARG A 142 9.85 5.41 -36.45
N GLN A 143 10.44 4.23 -36.62
CA GLN A 143 11.47 3.82 -35.70
C GLN A 143 12.42 5.00 -35.63
N PRO A 144 12.75 5.51 -34.43
CA PRO A 144 13.82 6.47 -34.31
C PRO A 144 14.97 5.85 -35.07
N LEU A 145 15.32 6.43 -36.23
CA LEU A 145 16.48 6.01 -36.98
C LEU A 145 17.60 5.98 -35.95
N GLU A 146 18.16 4.80 -35.70
CA GLU A 146 19.37 4.56 -34.91
C GLU A 146 20.55 5.21 -35.64
N GLY A 147 20.47 6.53 -35.81
CA GLY A 147 21.57 7.40 -36.16
C GLY A 147 22.36 7.60 -34.89
N ARG A 148 23.33 6.70 -34.65
CA ARG A 148 24.66 6.99 -34.10
C ARG A 148 24.67 8.18 -33.13
N ILE A 149 23.99 8.06 -32.00
CA ILE A 149 24.26 8.88 -30.84
C ILE A 149 25.31 8.10 -30.06
N ASP A 150 26.48 8.71 -29.89
CA ASP A 150 27.51 8.24 -28.97
C ASP A 150 26.87 7.73 -27.66
N PRO A 151 27.43 6.70 -27.00
CA PRO A 151 26.91 6.16 -25.74
C PRO A 151 27.15 7.16 -24.61
N LYS A 152 26.45 8.30 -24.67
CA LYS A 152 26.31 9.24 -23.58
C LYS A 152 25.25 8.64 -22.68
N VAL A 153 25.73 7.79 -21.78
CA VAL A 153 25.07 7.24 -20.59
C VAL A 153 23.68 7.83 -20.45
N THR A 154 22.67 7.06 -20.83
CA THR A 154 21.27 7.38 -20.59
C THR A 154 21.08 7.40 -19.09
N ASP A 155 21.26 8.57 -18.49
CA ASP A 155 21.03 8.75 -17.07
C ASP A 155 19.57 8.37 -16.78
N VAL A 156 19.40 7.28 -16.05
CA VAL A 156 18.09 6.81 -15.59
C VAL A 156 17.91 7.34 -14.18
N LYS A 157 16.77 8.00 -13.91
CA LYS A 157 16.40 8.41 -12.55
C LYS A 157 15.42 7.43 -11.93
N THR A 158 15.68 7.02 -10.71
CA THR A 158 14.84 6.10 -9.95
C THR A 158 13.76 6.88 -9.22
N CYS A 159 12.49 6.49 -9.38
CA CYS A 159 11.38 7.14 -8.68
C CYS A 159 11.50 6.92 -7.16
N PRO A 160 11.48 7.97 -6.33
CA PRO A 160 11.62 7.81 -4.89
C PRO A 160 10.43 7.11 -4.22
N LYS A 161 9.24 7.14 -4.85
CA LYS A 161 8.02 6.54 -4.30
C LYS A 161 7.90 5.03 -4.56
N CYS A 162 8.23 4.59 -5.77
CA CYS A 162 7.96 3.21 -6.22
C CYS A 162 9.16 2.52 -6.86
N SER A 163 10.35 3.12 -6.74
CA SER A 163 11.64 2.63 -7.27
C SER A 163 11.66 2.30 -8.77
N ALA A 164 10.68 2.77 -9.54
CA ALA A 164 10.66 2.57 -10.98
C ALA A 164 11.75 3.38 -11.66
N MET A 165 12.45 2.79 -12.61
CA MET A 165 13.41 3.46 -13.48
C MET A 165 12.69 4.33 -14.51
N ASN A 166 12.99 5.62 -14.56
CA ASN A 166 12.42 6.56 -15.52
C ASN A 166 13.55 7.31 -16.26
N ALA A 167 13.29 7.73 -17.49
CA ALA A 167 14.24 8.55 -18.25
C ALA A 167 14.50 9.89 -17.52
N ARG A 168 15.72 10.43 -17.54
CA ARG A 168 16.07 11.70 -16.86
C ARG A 168 15.11 12.85 -17.18
N GLY A 169 14.69 12.96 -18.45
CA GLY A 169 13.76 13.99 -18.93
C GLY A 169 12.28 13.73 -18.65
N SER A 170 11.90 12.61 -18.02
CA SER A 170 10.50 12.38 -17.64
C SER A 170 10.06 13.41 -16.60
N ALA A 171 8.97 14.12 -16.87
CA ALA A 171 8.36 15.05 -15.93
C ALA A 171 7.67 14.32 -14.77
N GLU A 172 7.26 13.07 -14.99
CA GLU A 172 6.57 12.23 -14.01
C GLU A 172 6.95 10.74 -14.10
N CYS A 173 6.74 10.02 -13.01
CA CYS A 173 6.99 8.58 -12.97
C CYS A 173 5.94 7.79 -13.75
N ARG A 174 6.38 7.00 -14.73
CA ARG A 174 5.51 6.17 -15.58
C ARG A 174 4.71 5.10 -14.82
N ARG A 175 5.14 4.73 -13.61
CA ARG A 175 4.50 3.69 -12.79
C ARG A 175 3.50 4.25 -11.77
N CYS A 176 3.79 5.40 -11.17
CA CYS A 176 2.99 5.93 -10.05
C CYS A 176 2.51 7.38 -10.22
N GLY A 177 2.81 8.05 -11.34
CA GLY A 177 2.33 9.40 -11.67
C GLY A 177 2.96 10.53 -10.84
N VAL A 178 4.05 10.25 -10.11
CA VAL A 178 4.72 11.26 -9.29
C VAL A 178 5.47 12.25 -10.16
N ILE A 179 5.15 13.54 -10.05
CA ILE A 179 5.78 14.63 -10.81
C ILE A 179 7.12 15.01 -10.17
N PHE A 180 8.22 14.87 -10.92
CA PHE A 180 9.59 15.08 -10.43
C PHE A 180 9.92 16.55 -10.17
N SER A 181 9.36 17.49 -10.93
CA SER A 181 9.58 18.93 -10.71
C SER A 181 9.11 19.43 -9.35
N ARG A 182 8.13 18.75 -8.74
CA ARG A 182 7.67 19.04 -7.37
C ARG A 182 8.57 18.44 -6.29
N LEU A 183 9.46 17.51 -6.65
CA LEU A 183 10.40 16.85 -5.74
C LEU A 183 11.79 17.51 -5.74
N GLU A 184 12.20 18.12 -6.85
CA GLU A 184 13.54 18.69 -7.05
C GLU A 184 13.85 19.89 -6.12
N GLY A 185 12.85 20.47 -5.45
CA GLY A 185 13.03 21.59 -4.50
C GLY A 185 12.94 21.22 -3.02
N LEU A 186 12.65 19.96 -2.67
CA LEU A 186 12.68 19.53 -1.27
C LEU A 186 14.05 18.91 -0.96
N PRO A 187 14.65 19.18 0.20
CA PRO A 187 15.83 18.47 0.67
C PRO A 187 15.45 16.99 0.86
N LEU A 188 15.58 16.23 -0.22
CA LEU A 188 15.36 14.81 -0.24
C LEU A 188 16.59 14.18 0.38
N ASP A 189 16.50 13.87 1.68
CA ASP A 189 17.13 12.64 2.18
C ASP A 189 16.45 11.48 1.43
N ALA A 190 16.94 11.24 0.22
CA ALA A 190 16.31 10.45 -0.83
C ALA A 190 16.14 8.97 -0.45
N SER A 191 16.70 8.54 0.68
CA SER A 191 16.62 7.15 1.11
C SER A 191 15.26 6.77 1.73
N LEU A 192 14.39 7.74 2.03
CA LEU A 192 13.14 7.48 2.75
C LEU A 192 11.90 8.27 2.31
N GLY A 193 12.03 9.34 1.51
CA GLY A 193 10.88 10.15 1.10
C GLY A 193 10.04 10.66 2.28
N ALA A 194 10.68 10.90 3.43
CA ALA A 194 10.00 11.28 4.65
C ALA A 194 9.63 12.76 4.66
N LEU A 195 8.51 13.09 5.32
CA LEU A 195 8.12 14.49 5.51
C LEU A 195 9.18 15.20 6.37
N PRO A 196 9.54 16.46 6.04
CA PRO A 196 10.56 17.22 6.78
C PRO A 196 10.22 17.41 8.26
N SER A 197 8.92 17.42 8.61
CA SER A 197 8.45 17.46 9.98
C SER A 197 8.83 16.22 10.81
N LEU A 198 8.82 15.03 10.20
CA LEU A 198 9.26 13.79 10.84
C LEU A 198 10.77 13.73 10.99
N VAL A 199 11.50 14.27 10.01
CA VAL A 199 12.95 14.40 10.09
C VAL A 199 13.34 15.31 11.25
N LYS A 200 12.68 16.47 11.41
CA LYS A 200 12.90 17.34 12.57
C LYS A 200 12.59 16.63 13.89
N ALA A 201 11.44 15.98 14.00
CA ALA A 201 11.06 15.24 15.21
C ALA A 201 12.04 14.10 15.55
N TRP A 202 12.66 13.49 14.54
CA TRP A 202 13.73 12.50 14.76
C TRP A 202 15.00 13.15 15.31
N HIS A 203 15.43 14.30 14.79
CA HIS A 203 16.57 15.03 15.34
C HIS A 203 16.30 15.48 16.79
N ASP A 204 15.13 16.06 17.06
CA ASP A 204 14.71 16.49 18.41
C ASP A 204 14.68 15.31 19.42
N LEU A 205 14.44 14.09 18.93
CA LEU A 205 14.51 12.84 19.71
C LEU A 205 15.96 12.43 19.96
N MET A 206 16.83 12.51 18.95
CA MET A 206 18.24 12.14 19.08
C MET A 206 19.00 13.08 20.04
N ASP A 207 18.57 14.33 20.16
CA ASP A 207 19.13 15.29 21.12
C ASP A 207 18.92 14.86 22.58
N ASP A 208 17.78 14.23 22.90
CA ASP A 208 17.46 13.69 24.23
C ASP A 208 17.08 12.20 24.12
N TYR A 209 18.07 11.39 23.72
CA TYR A 209 17.87 9.98 23.39
C TYR A 209 17.26 9.15 24.53
N GLU A 210 17.60 9.41 25.79
CA GLU A 210 17.09 8.63 26.92
C GLU A 210 15.61 8.91 27.24
N ASN A 211 15.01 9.93 26.62
CA ASN A 211 13.65 10.34 26.91
C ASN A 211 12.62 9.45 26.17
N LEU A 212 12.15 8.40 26.87
CA LEU A 212 11.13 7.49 26.37
C LEU A 212 9.87 8.21 25.85
N THR A 213 9.47 9.34 26.45
CA THR A 213 8.31 10.11 26.00
C THR A 213 8.51 10.67 24.60
N LYS A 214 9.71 11.14 24.25
CA LYS A 214 10.04 11.60 22.90
C LYS A 214 10.00 10.46 21.87
N HIS A 215 10.48 9.28 22.24
CA HIS A 215 10.37 8.08 21.42
C HIS A 215 8.91 7.73 21.11
N LEU A 216 8.06 7.70 22.13
CA LEU A 216 6.64 7.40 21.96
C LEU A 216 5.91 8.47 21.15
N ALA A 217 6.22 9.75 21.39
CA ALA A 217 5.66 10.87 20.62
C ALA A 217 6.06 10.80 19.14
N PHE A 218 7.32 10.48 18.84
CA PHE A 218 7.79 10.28 17.47
C PHE A 218 7.07 9.13 16.78
N VAL A 219 6.94 7.96 17.45
CA VAL A 219 6.22 6.80 16.89
C VAL A 219 4.75 7.12 16.65
N SER A 220 4.09 7.82 17.58
CA SER A 220 2.70 8.27 17.41
C SER A 220 2.56 9.19 16.19
N ARG A 221 3.48 10.15 16.03
CA ARG A 221 3.46 11.08 14.89
C ARG A 221 3.70 10.37 13.56
N CYS A 222 4.52 9.32 13.55
CA CYS A 222 4.68 8.45 12.38
C CYS A 222 3.41 7.66 12.07
N GLU A 223 2.65 7.23 13.08
CA GLU A 223 1.36 6.56 12.89
C GLU A 223 0.31 7.50 12.30
N ASP A 224 0.18 8.71 12.86
CA ASP A 224 -0.77 9.74 12.39
C ASP A 224 -0.55 10.11 10.91
N LEU A 225 0.71 10.07 10.45
CA LEU A 225 1.10 10.38 9.08
C LEU A 225 1.23 9.15 8.18
N GLN A 226 0.83 7.95 8.65
CA GLN A 226 1.03 6.67 7.96
C GLN A 226 2.47 6.42 7.46
N ALA A 227 3.44 6.93 8.23
CA ALA A 227 4.86 6.85 7.97
C ALA A 227 5.58 5.87 8.92
N ILE A 228 4.90 4.87 9.46
CA ILE A 228 5.47 3.77 10.28
C ILE A 228 6.74 3.15 9.63
N PRO A 229 6.82 2.94 8.28
CA PRO A 229 8.03 2.41 7.66
C PRO A 229 9.28 3.29 7.86
N PHE A 230 9.10 4.61 7.99
CA PHE A 230 10.19 5.54 8.27
C PHE A 230 10.77 5.29 9.66
N ALA A 231 9.91 5.25 10.69
CA ALA A 231 10.32 4.94 12.06
C ALA A 231 11.02 3.57 12.12
N LEU A 232 10.47 2.56 11.44
CA LEU A 232 11.05 1.22 11.42
C LEU A 232 12.47 1.22 10.86
N LYS A 233 12.72 1.92 9.75
CA LYS A 233 14.06 2.01 9.18
C LYS A 233 15.01 2.76 10.12
N LYS A 234 14.58 3.88 10.71
CA LYS A 234 15.42 4.66 11.64
C LYS A 234 15.83 3.85 12.87
N TYR A 235 14.90 3.14 13.52
CA TYR A 235 15.23 2.26 14.65
C TYR A 235 16.04 1.03 14.22
N GLN A 236 15.85 0.52 13.00
CA GLN A 236 16.68 -0.56 12.46
C GLN A 236 18.12 -0.11 12.24
N ASP A 237 18.33 1.09 11.69
CA ASP A 237 19.64 1.67 11.46
C ASP A 237 20.33 1.96 12.81
N LEU A 238 19.58 2.45 13.79
CA LEU A 238 20.08 2.65 15.16
C LEU A 238 20.48 1.32 15.83
N LYS A 239 19.65 0.28 15.72
CA LYS A 239 19.95 -1.07 16.22
C LYS A 239 21.18 -1.69 15.54
N ARG A 240 21.42 -1.40 14.26
CA ARG A 240 22.64 -1.85 13.56
C ARG A 240 23.89 -1.14 14.04
N ALA A 241 23.79 0.15 14.33
CA ALA A 241 24.89 0.93 14.88
C ALA A 241 25.21 0.54 16.33
N GLN A 242 24.19 0.23 17.14
CA GLN A 242 24.31 -0.09 18.56
C GLN A 242 23.46 -1.32 18.95
N PRO A 243 23.96 -2.55 18.75
CA PRO A 243 23.17 -3.76 18.97
C PRO A 243 22.84 -4.05 20.44
N HIS A 244 23.64 -3.50 21.36
CA HIS A 244 23.50 -3.70 22.81
C HIS A 244 22.58 -2.68 23.50
N ASP A 245 22.04 -1.71 22.76
CA ASP A 245 21.12 -0.74 23.31
C ASP A 245 19.73 -1.36 23.49
N GLY A 246 19.31 -1.51 24.75
CA GLY A 246 18.01 -2.03 25.14
C GLY A 246 16.85 -1.12 24.71
N LEU A 247 17.03 0.21 24.75
CA LEU A 247 15.98 1.17 24.40
C LEU A 247 15.68 1.13 22.90
N ALA A 248 16.72 1.14 22.05
CA ALA A 248 16.58 1.00 20.61
C ALA A 248 15.87 -0.31 20.24
N GLN A 249 16.23 -1.43 20.90
CA GLN A 249 15.56 -2.72 20.68
C GLN A 249 14.09 -2.69 21.08
N GLU A 250 13.77 -2.15 22.25
CA GLU A 250 12.38 -2.06 22.71
C GLU A 250 11.53 -1.24 21.74
N MET A 251 12.02 -0.06 21.34
CA MET A 251 11.31 0.80 20.41
C MET A 251 11.17 0.17 19.02
N PHE A 252 12.20 -0.53 18.52
CA PHE A 252 12.12 -1.27 17.28
C PHE A 252 11.02 -2.35 17.31
N HIS A 253 10.96 -3.14 18.39
CA HIS A 253 9.94 -4.16 18.58
C HIS A 253 8.54 -3.56 18.68
N ARG A 254 8.40 -2.43 19.37
CA ARG A 254 7.13 -1.70 19.51
C ARG A 254 6.62 -1.18 18.16
N VAL A 255 7.50 -0.59 17.33
CA VAL A 255 7.14 -0.13 15.99
C VAL A 255 6.76 -1.30 15.07
N LEU A 256 7.49 -2.42 15.15
CA LEU A 256 7.13 -3.64 14.43
C LEU A 256 5.74 -4.16 14.82
N ALA A 257 5.43 -4.22 16.12
CA ALA A 257 4.13 -4.66 16.60
C ALA A 257 2.99 -3.79 16.06
N ARG A 258 3.16 -2.46 16.06
CA ARG A 258 2.16 -1.54 15.47
C ARG A 258 1.94 -1.79 13.98
N ARG A 259 3.02 -1.99 13.21
CA ARG A 259 2.92 -2.32 11.79
C ARG A 259 2.11 -3.60 11.54
N PHE A 260 2.30 -4.64 12.36
CA PHE A 260 1.54 -5.88 12.24
C PHE A 260 0.05 -5.68 12.57
N ILE A 261 -0.27 -4.89 13.59
CA ILE A 261 -1.66 -4.56 13.94
C ILE A 261 -2.34 -3.81 12.79
N GLU A 262 -1.67 -2.81 12.21
CA GLU A 262 -2.21 -2.04 11.08
C GLU A 262 -2.43 -2.94 9.84
N GLN A 263 -1.49 -3.84 9.54
CA GLN A 263 -1.64 -4.82 8.46
C GLN A 263 -2.79 -5.78 8.73
N ALA A 264 -2.92 -6.29 9.96
CA ALA A 264 -4.03 -7.14 10.34
C ALA A 264 -5.38 -6.42 10.17
N GLN A 265 -5.47 -5.15 10.59
CA GLN A 265 -6.66 -4.34 10.38
C GLN A 265 -6.98 -4.14 8.88
N ASN A 266 -5.98 -3.85 8.06
CA ASN A 266 -6.17 -3.70 6.62
C ASN A 266 -6.62 -5.02 5.95
N VAL A 267 -6.14 -6.16 6.41
CA VAL A 267 -6.61 -7.48 5.95
C VAL A 267 -8.04 -7.74 6.42
N THR A 268 -8.40 -7.39 7.66
CA THR A 268 -9.78 -7.56 8.16
C THR A 268 -10.81 -6.71 7.43
N LYS A 269 -10.40 -5.55 6.88
CA LYS A 269 -11.27 -4.69 6.05
C LYS A 269 -11.57 -5.29 4.67
N HIS A 270 -10.84 -6.32 4.23
CA HIS A 270 -11.08 -6.93 2.93
C HIS A 270 -12.43 -7.70 2.95
N PRO A 271 -13.33 -7.51 1.97
CA PRO A 271 -14.68 -8.09 1.98
C PRO A 271 -14.70 -9.62 2.02
N PHE A 272 -13.62 -10.25 1.53
CA PHE A 272 -13.42 -11.70 1.65
C PHE A 272 -13.22 -12.15 3.11
N CYS A 273 -12.35 -11.46 3.84
CA CYS A 273 -12.09 -11.76 5.25
C CYS A 273 -13.32 -11.44 6.11
N GLN A 274 -14.04 -10.37 5.78
CA GLN A 274 -15.27 -10.00 6.50
C GLN A 274 -16.35 -11.10 6.42
N ARG A 275 -16.52 -11.75 5.26
CA ARG A 275 -17.44 -12.90 5.14
C ARG A 275 -17.01 -14.09 5.98
N ILE A 276 -15.71 -14.38 6.03
CA ILE A 276 -15.17 -15.51 6.81
C ILE A 276 -15.33 -15.25 8.32
N ILE A 277 -15.18 -14.00 8.77
CA ILE A 277 -15.25 -13.63 10.19
C ILE A 277 -16.70 -13.57 10.69
N HIS A 278 -17.65 -13.14 9.87
CA HIS A 278 -19.04 -12.96 10.33
C HIS A 278 -19.86 -14.25 10.39
N GLU A 279 -19.52 -15.26 9.61
CA GLU A 279 -20.20 -16.57 9.64
C GLU A 279 -19.19 -17.69 9.86
N PRO A 280 -18.51 -17.75 11.01
CA PRO A 280 -17.66 -18.86 11.31
C PRO A 280 -18.57 -20.08 11.46
N ASN A 281 -18.46 -21.02 10.53
CA ASN A 281 -19.11 -22.32 10.63
C ASN A 281 -18.47 -23.10 11.78
N TRP A 282 -18.77 -22.72 13.03
CA TRP A 282 -18.24 -23.30 14.26
C TRP A 282 -18.36 -24.82 14.30
N PRO A 283 -19.45 -25.44 13.81
CA PRO A 283 -19.55 -26.89 13.74
C PRO A 283 -18.47 -27.53 12.85
N ARG A 284 -18.14 -26.89 11.71
CA ARG A 284 -17.11 -27.36 10.79
C ARG A 284 -15.72 -27.10 11.34
N ILE A 285 -15.49 -25.92 11.92
CA ILE A 285 -14.21 -25.56 12.54
C ILE A 285 -13.92 -26.49 13.72
N ARG A 286 -14.88 -26.75 14.61
CA ARG A 286 -14.68 -27.67 15.76
C ARG A 286 -14.34 -29.10 15.31
N LYS A 287 -14.89 -29.54 14.18
CA LYS A 287 -14.57 -30.85 13.58
C LYS A 287 -13.19 -30.89 12.94
N VAL A 288 -12.77 -29.83 12.24
CA VAL A 288 -11.53 -29.80 11.45
C VAL A 288 -10.31 -29.30 12.24
N ALA A 289 -10.52 -28.44 13.24
CA ALA A 289 -9.47 -27.81 14.03
C ALA A 289 -8.45 -28.80 14.62
N PRO A 290 -8.84 -29.86 15.35
CA PRO A 290 -7.85 -30.75 15.95
C PRO A 290 -6.99 -31.48 14.91
N TRP A 291 -7.55 -31.82 13.75
CA TRP A 291 -6.80 -32.38 12.63
C TRP A 291 -5.80 -31.38 12.06
N SER A 292 -6.24 -30.13 11.83
CA SER A 292 -5.37 -29.08 11.30
C SER A 292 -4.21 -28.76 12.25
N VAL A 293 -4.46 -28.70 13.56
CA VAL A 293 -3.43 -28.45 14.58
C VAL A 293 -2.42 -29.59 14.63
N ALA A 294 -2.88 -30.85 14.60
CA ALA A 294 -2.00 -32.01 14.58
C ALA A 294 -1.10 -32.04 13.32
N ILE A 295 -1.66 -31.77 12.14
CA ILE A 295 -0.90 -31.69 10.88
C ILE A 295 0.17 -30.58 10.95
N VAL A 296 -0.21 -29.40 11.43
CA VAL A 296 0.72 -28.27 11.56
C VAL A 296 1.86 -28.59 12.53
N LEU A 297 1.58 -29.23 13.67
CA LEU A 297 2.62 -29.66 14.63
C LEU A 297 3.59 -30.68 14.02
N ILE A 298 3.08 -31.63 13.22
CA ILE A 298 3.93 -32.60 12.51
C ILE A 298 4.82 -31.89 11.49
N LEU A 299 4.27 -31.00 10.66
CA LEU A 299 5.04 -30.25 9.66
C LEU A 299 6.11 -29.35 10.31
N LEU A 300 5.78 -28.67 11.42
CA LEU A 300 6.75 -27.88 12.20
C LEU A 300 7.86 -28.74 12.79
N GLY A 301 7.52 -29.92 13.33
CA GLY A 301 8.49 -30.85 13.89
C GLY A 301 9.40 -31.48 12.83
N LEU A 302 8.91 -31.66 11.60
CA LEU A 302 9.70 -32.17 10.47
C LEU A 302 10.60 -31.10 9.86
N THR A 303 10.18 -29.84 9.84
CA THR A 303 10.95 -28.73 9.26
C THR A 303 12.04 -28.19 10.19
N SER A 304 11.92 -28.39 11.51
CA SER A 304 12.89 -27.88 12.48
C SER A 304 13.59 -29.02 13.23
N HIS A 305 14.91 -29.15 13.04
CA HIS A 305 15.72 -30.17 13.70
C HIS A 305 15.72 -30.07 15.23
N THR A 306 15.46 -28.88 15.78
CA THR A 306 15.41 -28.60 17.22
C THR A 306 14.09 -29.01 17.87
N LEU A 307 13.01 -29.25 17.10
CA LEU A 307 11.68 -29.55 17.63
C LEU A 307 11.17 -30.93 17.18
N LYS A 308 12.06 -31.92 17.01
CA LYS A 308 11.66 -33.29 16.61
C LYS A 308 10.61 -33.91 17.54
N ASN A 309 10.66 -33.57 18.83
CA ASN A 309 9.68 -34.03 19.82
C ASN A 309 8.25 -33.52 19.52
N LEU A 310 8.13 -32.40 18.80
CA LEU A 310 6.86 -31.81 18.40
C LEU A 310 6.13 -32.66 17.35
N ALA A 311 6.88 -33.38 16.50
CA ALA A 311 6.30 -34.33 15.55
C ALA A 311 5.62 -35.50 16.30
N GLY A 312 6.29 -36.05 17.32
CA GLY A 312 5.71 -37.08 18.19
C GLY A 312 4.44 -36.62 18.90
N LEU A 313 4.43 -35.37 19.41
CA LEU A 313 3.24 -34.77 20.01
C LEU A 313 2.10 -34.59 19.00
N GLY A 314 2.41 -34.15 17.79
CA GLY A 314 1.41 -34.01 16.71
C GLY A 314 0.77 -35.35 16.33
N VAL A 315 1.58 -36.41 16.21
CA VAL A 315 1.09 -37.78 15.97
C VAL A 315 0.21 -38.27 17.12
N ALA A 316 0.65 -38.08 18.37
CA ALA A 316 -0.14 -38.45 19.55
C ALA A 316 -1.48 -37.71 19.60
N ALA A 317 -1.49 -36.41 19.31
CA ALA A 317 -2.73 -35.61 19.24
C ALA A 317 -3.68 -36.11 18.14
N LEU A 318 -3.15 -36.56 17.00
CA LEU A 318 -3.92 -37.18 15.91
C LEU A 318 -4.62 -38.46 16.39
N PHE A 319 -3.88 -39.36 17.05
CA PHE A 319 -4.46 -40.60 17.60
C PHE A 319 -5.50 -40.32 18.69
N ILE A 320 -5.25 -39.36 19.58
CA ILE A 320 -6.21 -38.96 20.61
C ILE A 320 -7.48 -38.39 19.97
N THR A 321 -7.34 -37.55 18.94
CA THR A 321 -8.47 -36.97 18.21
C THR A 321 -9.31 -38.05 17.55
N VAL A 322 -8.67 -39.02 16.88
CA VAL A 322 -9.34 -40.19 16.29
C VAL A 322 -10.05 -40.99 17.39
N GLY A 323 -9.35 -41.33 18.48
CA GLY A 323 -9.89 -42.11 19.59
C GLY A 323 -11.10 -41.45 20.24
N LEU A 324 -11.07 -40.14 20.48
CA LEU A 324 -12.21 -39.38 21.00
C LEU A 324 -13.40 -39.39 20.03
N LEU A 325 -13.15 -39.25 18.72
CA LEU A 325 -14.20 -39.35 17.70
C LEU A 325 -14.86 -40.74 17.68
N LEU A 326 -14.06 -41.79 17.81
CA LEU A 326 -14.56 -43.16 17.91
C LEU A 326 -15.39 -43.36 19.18
N PHE A 327 -14.87 -42.88 20.31
CA PHE A 327 -15.50 -43.03 21.63
C PHE A 327 -16.84 -42.31 21.71
N PHE A 328 -16.92 -41.05 21.28
CA PHE A 328 -18.17 -40.28 21.36
C PHE A 328 -19.23 -40.72 20.36
N ARG A 329 -18.85 -41.31 19.23
CA ARG A 329 -19.79 -41.62 18.15
C ARG A 329 -20.30 -43.06 18.18
N GLY A 330 -19.64 -43.97 18.90
CA GLY A 330 -20.13 -45.33 19.21
C GLY A 330 -20.26 -46.30 18.02
N ARG A 331 -20.32 -45.82 16.78
CA ARG A 331 -20.22 -46.58 15.53
C ARG A 331 -19.82 -45.65 14.40
N ILE A 332 -18.73 -45.98 13.71
CA ILE A 332 -18.32 -45.22 12.52
C ILE A 332 -19.22 -45.62 11.36
N ARG A 333 -19.96 -44.67 10.79
CA ARG A 333 -20.50 -44.81 9.43
C ARG A 333 -19.61 -44.01 8.48
N PHE A 334 -19.21 -44.63 7.37
CA PHE A 334 -18.33 -44.02 6.37
C PHE A 334 -18.92 -42.73 5.76
N SER A 335 -20.24 -42.56 5.81
CA SER A 335 -20.96 -41.36 5.36
C SER A 335 -20.67 -40.09 6.14
N ASP A 336 -19.96 -40.17 7.27
CA ASP A 336 -19.64 -38.99 8.09
C ASP A 336 -18.32 -38.31 7.71
N PHE A 337 -17.54 -38.93 6.82
CA PHE A 337 -16.24 -38.43 6.38
C PHE A 337 -16.29 -37.64 5.07
N TRP A 338 -17.40 -37.66 4.34
CA TRP A 338 -17.63 -37.01 3.05
C TRP A 338 -18.98 -36.30 3.05
#